data_AF-A0A0D2LQA0-F1
#
_entry.id   AF-A0A0D2LQA0-F1
#
_cell.length_a   1.000
_cell.length_b   1.000
_cell.length_c   1.000
_cell.angle_alpha   90.00
_cell.angle_beta   90.00
_cell.angle_gamma   90.00
#
_symmetry.space_group_name_H-M   'P 1'
#
loop_
_entity.id
_entity.type
_entity.pdbx_description
1 polymer ?
#
loop_
_entity_poly.entity_id
_entity_poly.type
_entity_poly.pdbx_seq_one_letter_code
_entity_poly.pdbx_strand_id
1 'polypeptide(L)' 'MVNIPKTKKAFCKGCKKHMTMKVTQYKTGKASLYAQGKRRYDRKQAGFGGQTKPVFHKKVRSLVGGRGGGP' A
#
# COMPACT_ATOMS: atom_id res chain seq x y z
N MET A 1 1.64 -1.33 20.98
CA MET A 1 0.27 -1.37 20.44
C MET A 1 -0.38 -0.05 20.80
N VAL A 2 -0.73 0.81 19.84
CA VAL A 2 -1.29 2.14 20.14
C VAL A 2 -2.81 2.05 20.09
N ASN A 3 -3.49 2.45 21.17
CA ASN A 3 -4.95 2.50 21.20
C ASN A 3 -5.43 3.83 20.58
N ILE A 4 -6.25 3.75 19.53
CA ILE A 4 -6.77 4.92 18.80
C ILE A 4 -8.30 4.82 18.78
N PRO A 5 -9.04 5.89 19.13
CA PRO A 5 -10.50 5.87 19.12
C PRO A 5 -11.05 5.65 17.71
N LYS A 6 -12.11 4.85 17.59
CA LYS A 6 -12.77 4.54 16.30
C LYS A 6 -13.51 5.74 15.71
N THR A 7 -13.74 6.79 16.49
CA THR A 7 -14.34 8.05 16.08
C THR A 7 -13.51 9.23 16.60
N LYS A 8 -13.29 10.24 15.77
CA LYS A 8 -12.55 11.47 16.13
C LYS A 8 -13.21 12.69 15.50
N LYS A 9 -13.35 13.79 16.25
CA LYS A 9 -13.71 15.09 15.66
C LYS A 9 -12.51 15.64 14.90
N ALA A 10 -12.66 15.81 13.59
CA ALA A 10 -11.62 16.34 12.71
C ALA A 10 -12.23 17.25 11.64
N PHE A 11 -11.39 18.10 11.05
CA PHE A 11 -11.81 19.01 10.00
C PHE A 11 -12.07 18.26 8.69
N CYS A 12 -13.25 18.43 8.11
CA CYS A 12 -13.57 17.90 6.79
C CYS A 12 -13.28 18.95 5.71
N LYS A 13 -12.35 18.63 4.80
CA LYS A 13 -11.96 19.52 3.70
C LYS A 13 -13.12 19.82 2.73
N GLY A 14 -14.00 18.85 2.47
CA GLY A 14 -15.16 19.04 1.58
C GLY A 14 -16.29 19.85 2.23
N CYS A 15 -16.53 19.66 3.53
CA CYS A 15 -17.62 20.32 4.24
C CYS A 15 -17.22 21.62 4.97
N LYS A 16 -15.93 21.97 4.98
CA LYS A 16 -15.34 23.16 5.62
C LYS A 16 -15.71 23.34 7.09
N LYS A 17 -15.99 22.25 7.81
CA LYS A 17 -16.33 22.26 9.24
C LYS A 17 -15.76 21.04 9.97
N HIS A 18 -15.66 21.14 11.30
CA HIS A 18 -15.28 20.02 12.15
C HIS A 18 -16.46 19.07 12.32
N MET A 19 -16.24 17.78 12.07
CA MET A 19 -17.25 16.73 12.18
C MET A 19 -16.65 15.46 12.79
N THR A 20 -17.52 14.62 13.34
CA THR A 20 -17.13 13.30 13.85
C THR A 20 -16.87 12.37 12.66
N MET A 21 -15.62 11.94 12.51
CA MET A 21 -15.17 11.04 11.43
C MET A 21 -14.86 9.65 11.99
N LYS A 22 -15.15 8.61 11.20
CA LYS A 22 -14.77 7.23 11.53
C LYS A 22 -13.29 7.02 11.19
N VAL A 23 -12.53 6.51 12.15
CA VAL A 23 -11.10 6.23 12.00
C VAL A 23 -10.93 4.74 11.68
N THR A 24 -10.22 4.45 10.60
CA THR A 24 -9.87 3.08 10.18
C THR A 24 -8.38 2.99 9.89
N GLN A 25 -7.80 1.81 10.07
CA GLN A 25 -6.45 1.55 9.63
C GLN A 25 -6.44 1.35 8.12
N TYR A 26 -5.58 2.08 7.42
CA TYR A 26 -5.35 1.85 6.00
C TYR A 26 -4.76 0.47 5.75
N LYS A 27 -5.26 -0.20 4.72
CA LYS A 27 -4.67 -1.43 4.17
C LYS A 27 -4.39 -1.19 2.70
N THR A 28 -3.22 -1.63 2.24
CA THR A 28 -2.90 -1.58 0.81
C THR A 28 -3.87 -2.47 0.04
N GLY A 29 -4.41 -1.96 -1.07
CA GLY A 29 -5.21 -2.75 -2.00
C GLY A 29 -4.34 -3.73 -2.80
N LYS A 30 -4.99 -4.64 -3.53
CA LYS A 30 -4.31 -5.48 -4.52
C LYS A 30 -3.78 -4.61 -5.66
N ALA A 31 -2.61 -4.95 -6.20
CA ALA A 31 -2.05 -4.24 -7.35
C ALA A 31 -2.90 -4.49 -8.61
N SER A 32 -3.11 -3.45 -9.42
CA SER A 32 -3.81 -3.56 -10.72
C SER A 32 -2.89 -4.13 -11.80
N LEU A 33 -3.40 -5.07 -12.59
CA LEU A 33 -2.69 -5.67 -13.73
C LEU A 33 -2.57 -4.71 -14.93
N TYR A 34 -3.52 -3.79 -15.06
CA TYR A 34 -3.59 -2.87 -16.20
C TYR A 34 -2.78 -1.59 -16.01
N ALA A 35 -2.20 -1.39 -14.83
CA ALA A 35 -1.31 -0.27 -14.55
C ALA A 35 -0.13 -0.29 -15.52
N GLN A 36 0.28 0.89 -16.02
CA GLN A 36 1.35 1.01 -17.02
C GLN A 36 2.66 0.32 -16.59
N GLY A 37 3.03 0.43 -15.31
CA GLY A 37 4.22 -0.22 -14.75
C GLY A 37 4.15 -1.75 -14.83
N LYS A 38 3.00 -2.33 -14.49
CA LYS A 38 2.79 -3.79 -14.53
C LYS A 38 2.78 -4.31 -15.97
N ARG A 39 2.07 -3.65 -16.88
CA ARG A 39 2.10 -3.98 -18.32
C ARG A 39 3.50 -3.96 -18.91
N ARG A 40 4.31 -2.95 -18.55
CA ARG A 40 5.72 -2.86 -18.97
C ARG A 40 6.55 -3.99 -18.39
N TYR A 41 6.36 -4.33 -17.12
CA TYR A 41 7.08 -5.40 -16.44
C TYR A 41 6.78 -6.76 -17.06
N ASP A 42 5.50 -7.08 -17.28
CA ASP A 42 5.08 -8.37 -17.84
C ASP A 42 5.58 -8.56 -19.28
N ARG A 43 5.53 -7.50 -20.10
CA ARG A 43 6.12 -7.52 -21.44
C ARG A 43 7.63 -7.71 -21.42
N LYS A 44 8.33 -7.14 -20.42
CA LYS A 44 9.78 -7.31 -20.29
C LYS A 44 10.15 -8.71 -19.79
N GLN A 45 9.32 -9.29 -18.93
CA GLN A 45 9.54 -10.60 -18.32
C GLN A 45 9.23 -11.77 -19.26
N ALA A 46 8.47 -11.56 -20.33
CA ALA A 46 8.13 -12.59 -21.30
C ALA A 46 9.35 -13.02 -22.15
N GLY A 47 9.37 -14.30 -22.56
CA GLY A 47 10.44 -14.87 -23.38
C GLY A 47 11.58 -15.47 -22.54
N PHE A 48 12.79 -15.46 -23.10
CA PHE A 48 13.99 -15.98 -22.46
C PHE A 48 14.79 -14.86 -21.78
N GLY A 49 15.62 -15.19 -20.78
CA GLY A 49 16.45 -14.21 -20.08
C GLY A 49 16.11 -13.97 -18.60
N GLY A 50 15.19 -14.76 -18.04
CA GLY A 50 14.95 -14.81 -16.59
C GLY A 50 14.44 -13.49 -15.98
N GLN A 51 14.90 -13.19 -14.76
CA GLN A 51 14.43 -12.05 -13.98
C GLN A 51 14.92 -10.71 -14.57
N THR A 52 14.01 -9.86 -15.03
CA THR A 52 14.38 -8.64 -15.79
C THR A 52 14.48 -7.33 -15.00
N LYS A 53 14.07 -7.33 -13.72
CA LYS A 53 14.24 -6.21 -12.78
C LYS A 53 14.79 -6.70 -11.45
N PRO A 54 15.57 -5.89 -10.71
CA PRO A 54 16.12 -6.29 -9.43
C PRO A 54 15.04 -6.57 -8.41
N VAL A 55 15.20 -7.66 -7.66
CA VAL A 55 14.41 -7.96 -6.46
C VAL A 55 15.17 -7.40 -5.26
N PHE A 56 14.45 -6.72 -4.36
CA PHE A 56 15.05 -6.17 -3.16
C PHE A 56 15.15 -7.25 -2.06
N HIS A 57 16.36 -7.73 -1.78
CA HIS A 57 16.58 -8.89 -0.90
C HIS A 57 16.75 -8.54 0.58
N LYS A 58 17.32 -7.37 0.91
CA LYS A 58 17.69 -7.02 2.29
C LYS A 58 16.76 -5.96 2.87
N LYS A 59 15.68 -6.38 3.54
CA LYS A 59 14.76 -5.47 4.23
C LYS A 59 15.25 -5.15 5.64
N VAL A 60 15.65 -3.89 5.87
CA VAL A 60 16.17 -3.41 7.17
C VAL A 60 15.14 -2.70 8.05
N ARG A 61 13.97 -2.33 7.51
CA ARG A 61 12.95 -1.58 8.26
C ARG A 61 11.96 -2.50 8.97
N SER A 62 11.93 -2.42 10.30
CA SER A 62 10.96 -3.08 11.18
C SER A 62 10.03 -2.05 11.84
N LEU A 63 8.95 -1.69 11.15
CA LEU A 63 7.78 -1.10 11.82
C LEU A 63 6.82 -2.23 12.16
N VAL A 64 6.57 -2.43 13.45
CA VAL A 64 5.65 -3.47 13.96
C VAL A 64 4.23 -3.16 13.47
N GLY A 65 3.80 -3.83 12.40
CA GLY A 65 2.45 -3.69 11.86
C GLY A 65 2.41 -3.64 10.32
N GLY A 66 2.77 -4.74 9.68
CA GLY A 66 2.66 -4.87 8.22
C GLY A 66 2.71 -6.33 7.80
N ARG A 67 1.68 -7.12 8.11
CA ARG A 67 1.45 -8.39 7.42
C ARG A 67 0.86 -8.06 6.05
N GLY A 68 1.73 -7.92 5.06
CA GLY A 68 1.37 -7.70 3.67
C GLY A 68 2.47 -8.25 2.78
N GLY A 69 2.29 -9.51 2.36
CA GLY A 69 3.07 -10.17 1.31
C GLY A 69 4.45 -10.65 1.75
N GLY A 70 4.55 -11.92 2.14
CA GLY A 70 5.75 -12.72 1.82
C GLY A 70 5.82 -12.96 0.31
N PRO A 71 6.93 -13.54 -0.20
CA PRO A 71 7.25 -13.59 -1.64
C PRO A 71 6.08 -13.99 -2.55
#